data_AF-A0A7S1M9M9-F1
#
_entry.id   AF-A0A7S1M9M9-F1
#
_cell.length_a   1.000
_cell.length_b   1.000
_cell.length_c   1.000
_cell.angle_alpha   90.00
_cell.angle_beta   90.00
_cell.angle_gamma   90.00
#
_symmetry.space_group_name_H-M   'P 1'
#
loop_
_entity.id
_entity.type
_entity.pdbx_description
1 polymer ?
#
loop_
_entity_poly.entity_id
_entity_poly.type
_entity_poly.pdbx_seq_one_letter_code
_entity_poly.pdbx_strand_id
1 'polypeptide(L)'
;ADQALRGDREVVQAAVEQNGRALEFASPELRADRDVALAAVQRDSGALDFAAEELHRDQDIASAALLGSLSPDQVAPGLRSNRELLLAAMRRSAIAFELASDELRSDRLFQLAAVQRNALVLEMLPRELRADRDFMLQVVKGNGFALKYAAPELRAQRELVTAAVSQDGRAVEYASYELREELSAPPAPAPETAMQPEAACRDGGRSELSAGESCAQVQAEAAIWEVVGGGALGGIVVRKGEDPLSEAMLRLAQGATVRELKRVGERLQFEKLSGEGPEAGWVSIAVNGKAMLKRA
;
A
#
# COMPACT_ATOMS: atom_id res chain seq x y z
N ALA A 1 56.93 10.39 -7.86
CA ALA A 1 56.73 9.74 -6.55
C ALA A 1 57.34 8.36 -6.63
N ASP A 2 58.08 7.96 -5.60
CA ASP A 2 58.69 6.64 -5.49
C ASP A 2 57.59 5.55 -5.53
N GLN A 3 57.80 4.46 -6.26
CA GLN A 3 56.84 3.36 -6.36
C GLN A 3 56.57 2.72 -4.99
N ALA A 4 57.58 2.73 -4.11
CA ALA A 4 57.44 2.23 -2.74
C ALA A 4 56.40 3.02 -1.93
N LEU A 5 56.35 4.35 -2.07
CA LEU A 5 55.42 5.20 -1.31
C LEU A 5 53.96 5.05 -1.77
N ARG A 6 53.72 4.58 -2.99
CA ARG A 6 52.36 4.32 -3.50
C ARG A 6 51.73 3.07 -2.91
N GLY A 7 52.54 2.11 -2.46
CA GLY A 7 52.10 0.90 -1.78
C GLY A 7 52.14 0.99 -0.26
N ASP A 8 52.60 2.10 0.29
CA ASP A 8 52.63 2.33 1.74
C ASP A 8 51.25 2.80 2.22
N ARG A 9 50.59 1.93 3.00
CA ARG A 9 49.24 2.18 3.52
C ARG A 9 49.17 3.46 4.35
N GLU A 10 50.15 3.74 5.20
CA GLU A 10 50.10 4.91 6.09
C GLU A 10 50.22 6.21 5.29
N VAL A 11 51.13 6.23 4.32
CA VAL A 11 51.33 7.39 3.43
C VAL A 11 50.09 7.63 2.58
N VAL A 12 49.54 6.58 1.97
CA VAL A 12 48.33 6.69 1.15
C VAL A 12 47.14 7.12 2.00
N GLN A 13 46.96 6.55 3.19
CA GLN A 13 45.85 6.90 4.08
C GLN A 13 45.92 8.37 4.53
N ALA A 14 47.10 8.85 4.93
CA ALA A 14 47.29 10.27 5.26
C ALA A 14 47.02 11.20 4.07
N ALA A 15 47.39 10.80 2.84
CA ALA A 15 47.10 11.58 1.64
C ALA A 15 45.60 11.61 1.32
N VAL A 16 44.93 10.46 1.45
CA VAL A 16 43.49 10.29 1.23
C VAL A 16 42.66 11.10 2.24
N GLU A 17 43.09 11.17 3.50
CA GLU A 17 42.45 11.99 4.53
C GLU A 17 42.51 13.50 4.21
N GLN A 18 43.55 13.96 3.51
CA GLN A 18 43.63 15.34 3.05
C GLN A 18 42.84 15.58 1.76
N ASN A 19 42.93 14.65 0.80
CA ASN A 19 42.23 14.73 -0.48
C ASN A 19 41.83 13.32 -0.95
N GLY A 20 40.53 13.03 -1.01
CA GLY A 20 40.03 11.71 -1.39
C GLY A 20 40.51 11.24 -2.77
N ARG A 21 40.74 12.16 -3.72
CA ARG A 21 41.24 11.82 -5.06
C ARG A 21 42.70 11.37 -5.08
N ALA A 22 43.42 11.48 -3.96
CA ALA A 22 44.77 10.92 -3.82
C ALA A 22 44.82 9.40 -4.03
N LEU A 23 43.67 8.72 -3.92
CA LEU A 23 43.51 7.29 -4.23
C LEU A 23 43.97 6.92 -5.65
N GLU A 24 43.89 7.85 -6.62
CA GLU A 24 44.38 7.65 -7.99
C GLU A 24 45.86 7.23 -8.05
N PHE A 25 46.68 7.72 -7.10
CA PHE A 25 48.11 7.48 -7.08
C PHE A 25 48.53 6.27 -6.24
N ALA A 26 47.59 5.64 -5.54
CA ALA A 26 47.85 4.46 -4.73
C ALA A 26 48.14 3.22 -5.59
N SER A 27 48.78 2.21 -5.00
CA SER A 27 49.00 0.93 -5.67
C SER A 27 47.66 0.21 -5.92
N PRO A 28 47.59 -0.72 -6.90
CA PRO A 28 46.38 -1.48 -7.18
C PRO A 28 45.82 -2.21 -5.95
N GLU A 29 46.71 -2.72 -5.08
CA GLU A 29 46.33 -3.41 -3.85
C GLU A 29 45.62 -2.48 -2.87
N LEU A 30 46.10 -1.24 -2.70
CA LEU A 30 45.48 -0.23 -1.84
C LEU A 30 44.23 0.41 -2.46
N ARG A 31 44.14 0.47 -3.78
CA ARG A 31 42.90 0.84 -4.49
C ARG A 31 41.79 -0.21 -4.31
N ALA A 32 42.16 -1.46 -4.04
CA ALA A 32 41.25 -2.55 -3.69
C ALA A 32 41.06 -2.72 -2.17
N ASP A 33 41.80 -1.98 -1.34
CA ASP A 33 41.61 -1.99 0.11
C ASP A 33 40.33 -1.24 0.46
N ARG A 34 39.40 -1.96 1.07
CA ARG A 34 38.08 -1.45 1.42
C ARG A 34 38.13 -0.25 2.35
N ASP A 35 39.01 -0.27 3.35
CA ASP A 35 39.06 0.77 4.38
C ASP A 35 39.65 2.06 3.80
N VAL A 36 40.70 1.93 2.99
CA VAL A 36 41.33 3.06 2.30
C VAL A 36 40.37 3.68 1.29
N ALA A 37 39.67 2.86 0.50
CA ALA A 37 38.68 3.33 -0.46
C ALA A 37 37.48 4.00 0.24
N LEU A 38 36.99 3.44 1.35
CA LEU A 38 35.89 4.04 2.12
C LEU A 38 36.28 5.41 2.68
N ALA A 39 37.48 5.53 3.27
CA ALA A 39 37.99 6.81 3.77
C ALA A 39 38.11 7.84 2.64
N ALA A 40 38.57 7.42 1.46
CA ALA A 40 38.68 8.28 0.28
C ALA A 40 37.33 8.79 -0.18
N VAL A 41 36.34 7.89 -0.27
CA VAL A 41 34.99 8.19 -0.73
C VAL A 41 34.22 9.06 0.25
N GLN A 42 34.44 8.89 1.56
CA GLN A 42 33.90 9.79 2.58
C GLN A 42 34.45 11.21 2.46
N ARG A 43 35.69 11.34 1.97
CA ARG A 43 36.35 12.64 1.79
C ARG A 43 35.96 13.32 0.48
N ASP A 44 35.90 12.55 -0.61
CA ASP A 44 35.47 12.98 -1.94
C ASP A 44 34.83 11.77 -2.65
N SER A 45 33.55 11.88 -2.99
CA SER A 45 32.81 10.80 -3.68
C SER A 45 33.42 10.42 -5.03
N GLY A 46 34.10 11.37 -5.69
CA GLY A 46 34.84 11.14 -6.94
C GLY A 46 36.06 10.24 -6.77
N ALA A 47 36.49 9.96 -5.53
CA ALA A 47 37.52 8.97 -5.26
C ALA A 47 37.10 7.55 -5.69
N LEU A 48 35.80 7.26 -5.75
CA LEU A 48 35.30 5.94 -6.13
C LEU A 48 35.70 5.56 -7.57
N ASP A 49 35.81 6.52 -8.48
CA ASP A 49 36.28 6.28 -9.86
C ASP A 49 37.70 5.66 -9.90
N PHE A 50 38.47 5.86 -8.84
CA PHE A 50 39.80 5.30 -8.67
C PHE A 50 39.82 4.05 -7.78
N ALA A 51 38.74 3.68 -7.10
CA ALA A 51 38.70 2.40 -6.40
C ALA A 51 38.70 1.24 -7.39
N ALA A 52 39.04 0.04 -6.93
CA ALA A 52 38.90 -1.18 -7.72
C ALA A 52 37.41 -1.47 -8.02
N GLU A 53 37.09 -2.07 -9.16
CA GLU A 53 35.70 -2.28 -9.61
C GLU A 53 34.89 -3.17 -8.65
N GLU A 54 35.57 -4.06 -7.92
CA GLU A 54 34.95 -4.92 -6.92
C GLU A 54 34.30 -4.10 -5.79
N LEU A 55 34.91 -2.95 -5.44
CA LEU A 55 34.43 -2.05 -4.40
C LEU A 55 33.29 -1.13 -4.85
N HIS A 56 33.06 -0.98 -6.17
CA HIS A 56 31.91 -0.22 -6.69
C HIS A 56 30.56 -0.85 -6.32
N ARG A 57 30.57 -2.14 -5.99
CA ARG A 57 29.39 -2.88 -5.53
C ARG A 57 29.30 -2.98 -4.01
N ASP A 58 30.29 -2.49 -3.27
CA ASP A 58 30.24 -2.46 -1.80
C ASP A 58 29.18 -1.44 -1.36
N GLN A 59 28.17 -1.92 -0.64
CA GLN A 59 27.03 -1.11 -0.22
C GLN A 59 27.42 0.02 0.72
N ASP A 60 28.44 -0.14 1.57
CA ASP A 60 28.81 0.88 2.54
C ASP A 60 29.58 2.01 1.86
N ILE A 61 30.52 1.66 0.96
CA ILE A 61 31.28 2.64 0.16
C ILE A 61 30.32 3.42 -0.74
N ALA A 62 29.44 2.71 -1.43
CA ALA A 62 28.37 3.28 -2.23
C ALA A 62 27.47 4.25 -1.44
N SER A 63 27.03 3.83 -0.26
CA SER A 63 26.17 4.64 0.61
C SER A 63 26.91 5.89 1.08
N ALA A 64 28.17 5.76 1.45
CA ALA A 64 29.02 6.87 1.85
C ALA A 64 29.21 7.86 0.69
N ALA A 65 29.44 7.38 -0.54
CA ALA A 65 29.55 8.23 -1.72
C ALA A 65 28.27 9.06 -1.92
N LEU A 66 27.11 8.41 -1.87
CA LEU A 66 25.81 9.03 -2.12
C LEU A 66 25.36 9.99 -1.02
N LEU A 67 25.68 9.69 0.24
CA LEU A 67 25.23 10.49 1.40
C LEU A 67 26.21 11.61 1.75
N GLY A 68 27.49 11.47 1.40
CA GLY A 68 28.52 12.48 1.62
C GLY A 68 28.52 13.60 0.58
N SER A 69 28.03 13.32 -0.64
CA SER A 69 28.02 14.30 -1.73
C SER A 69 26.63 14.94 -1.91
N LEU A 70 26.53 16.20 -1.50
CA LEU A 70 25.35 17.02 -1.76
C LEU A 70 25.31 17.58 -3.19
N SER A 71 26.31 17.27 -4.03
CA SER A 71 26.41 17.76 -5.41
C SER A 71 26.36 16.60 -6.41
N PRO A 72 25.37 16.59 -7.33
CA PRO A 72 25.28 15.58 -8.38
C PRO A 72 26.57 15.45 -9.16
N ASP A 73 27.27 16.55 -9.45
CA ASP A 73 28.48 16.60 -10.29
C ASP A 73 29.65 15.74 -9.79
N GLN A 74 29.74 15.50 -8.49
CA GLN A 74 30.84 14.75 -7.86
C GLN A 74 30.59 13.24 -7.79
N VAL A 75 29.40 12.78 -8.20
CA VAL A 75 29.07 11.36 -8.20
C VAL A 75 29.65 10.71 -9.45
N ALA A 76 30.38 9.61 -9.27
CA ALA A 76 30.88 8.76 -10.35
C ALA A 76 29.74 8.33 -11.32
N PRO A 77 29.93 8.40 -12.66
CA PRO A 77 28.92 7.96 -13.62
C PRO A 77 28.44 6.51 -13.38
N GLY A 78 29.36 5.61 -13.01
CA GLY A 78 29.03 4.21 -12.73
C GLY A 78 28.05 4.04 -11.56
N LEU A 79 28.07 4.93 -10.57
CA LEU A 79 27.10 4.93 -9.47
C LEU A 79 25.72 5.40 -9.91
N ARG A 80 25.65 6.38 -10.82
CA ARG A 80 24.39 6.94 -11.32
C ARG A 80 23.56 5.92 -12.13
N SER A 81 24.21 4.89 -12.66
CA SER A 81 23.55 3.79 -13.38
C SER A 81 23.29 2.56 -12.49
N ASN A 82 23.75 2.55 -11.24
CA ASN A 82 23.55 1.41 -10.34
C ASN A 82 22.18 1.49 -9.65
N ARG A 83 21.21 0.77 -10.23
CA ARG A 83 19.82 0.71 -9.75
C ARG A 83 19.67 0.33 -8.29
N GLU A 84 20.31 -0.76 -7.85
CA GLU A 84 20.09 -1.31 -6.50
C GLU A 84 20.60 -0.35 -5.43
N LEU A 85 21.75 0.24 -5.70
CA LEU A 85 22.44 1.21 -4.87
C LEU A 85 21.62 2.49 -4.71
N LEU A 86 21.07 3.01 -5.80
CA LEU A 86 20.19 4.19 -5.76
C LEU A 86 18.89 3.91 -4.99
N LEU A 87 18.27 2.74 -5.20
CA LEU A 87 17.08 2.33 -4.45
C LEU A 87 17.36 2.12 -2.95
N ALA A 88 18.59 1.71 -2.58
CA ALA A 88 19.02 1.63 -1.20
C ALA A 88 19.19 3.04 -0.59
N ALA A 89 19.81 3.96 -1.33
CA ALA A 89 20.00 5.35 -0.91
C ALA A 89 18.68 6.11 -0.72
N MET A 90 17.69 5.84 -1.58
CA MET A 90 16.36 6.47 -1.52
C MET A 90 15.64 6.26 -0.20
N ARG A 91 15.91 5.15 0.51
CA ARG A 91 15.36 4.90 1.86
C ARG A 91 15.72 6.02 2.85
N ARG A 92 16.86 6.69 2.64
CA ARG A 92 17.35 7.78 3.52
C ARG A 92 17.08 9.16 2.93
N SER A 93 17.20 9.33 1.62
CA SER A 93 17.02 10.63 0.96
C SER A 93 16.38 10.51 -0.41
N ALA A 94 15.30 11.25 -0.65
CA ALA A 94 14.63 11.30 -1.96
C ALA A 94 15.51 11.96 -3.04
N ILE A 95 16.45 12.83 -2.66
CA ILE A 95 17.40 13.49 -3.57
C ILE A 95 18.25 12.47 -4.34
N ALA A 96 18.42 11.26 -3.81
CA ALA A 96 19.08 10.16 -4.53
C ALA A 96 18.41 9.82 -5.87
N PHE A 97 17.14 10.18 -6.08
CA PHE A 97 16.48 10.04 -7.38
C PHE A 97 17.04 11.00 -8.44
N GLU A 98 17.42 12.22 -8.06
CA GLU A 98 18.04 13.19 -8.98
C GLU A 98 19.45 12.78 -9.41
N LEU A 99 20.13 11.98 -8.59
CA LEU A 99 21.47 11.45 -8.90
C LEU A 99 21.44 10.34 -9.95
N ALA A 100 20.29 9.72 -10.19
CA ALA A 100 20.16 8.65 -11.17
C ALA A 100 20.36 9.17 -12.59
N SER A 101 20.94 8.33 -13.47
CA SER A 101 21.10 8.67 -14.89
C SER A 101 19.74 8.88 -15.55
N ASP A 102 19.72 9.65 -16.64
CA ASP A 102 18.48 10.02 -17.35
C ASP A 102 17.71 8.79 -17.83
N GLU A 103 18.42 7.73 -18.26
CA GLU A 103 17.83 6.45 -18.65
C GLU A 103 17.11 5.79 -17.49
N LEU A 104 17.73 5.77 -16.31
CA LEU A 104 17.15 5.15 -15.12
C LEU A 104 16.00 5.98 -14.55
N ARG A 105 16.13 7.31 -14.54
CA ARG A 105 15.05 8.22 -14.15
C ARG A 105 13.82 8.10 -15.05
N SER A 106 14.02 7.73 -16.31
CA SER A 106 12.93 7.52 -17.28
C SER A 106 12.31 6.12 -17.21
N ASP A 107 12.95 5.15 -16.54
CA ASP A 107 12.40 3.80 -16.36
C ASP A 107 11.22 3.81 -15.37
N ARG A 108 10.03 3.46 -15.87
CA ARG A 108 8.80 3.38 -15.08
C ARG A 108 8.90 2.37 -13.93
N LEU A 109 9.61 1.25 -14.11
CA LEU A 109 9.80 0.27 -13.04
C LEU A 109 10.71 0.83 -11.94
N PHE A 110 11.72 1.62 -12.32
CA PHE A 110 12.59 2.28 -11.37
C PHE A 110 11.84 3.37 -10.59
N GLN A 111 11.09 4.24 -11.28
CA GLN A 111 10.26 5.27 -10.65
C GLN A 111 9.28 4.67 -9.64
N LEU A 112 8.60 3.57 -9.99
CA LEU A 112 7.69 2.88 -9.07
C LEU A 112 8.43 2.34 -7.84
N ALA A 113 9.56 1.65 -8.05
CA ALA A 113 10.36 1.12 -6.96
C ALA A 113 10.92 2.24 -6.06
N ALA A 114 11.32 3.37 -6.63
CA ALA A 114 11.82 4.54 -5.90
C ALA A 114 10.75 5.11 -4.98
N VAL A 115 9.53 5.32 -5.51
CA VAL A 115 8.39 5.83 -4.75
C VAL A 115 7.98 4.89 -3.60
N GLN A 116 8.04 3.57 -3.82
CA GLN A 116 7.77 2.58 -2.77
C GLN A 116 8.79 2.63 -1.63
N ARG A 117 10.03 3.07 -1.89
CA ARG A 117 11.06 3.25 -0.85
C ARG A 117 10.93 4.60 -0.16
N ASN A 118 10.56 5.64 -0.90
CA ASN A 118 10.40 6.98 -0.38
C ASN A 118 9.34 7.76 -1.16
N ALA A 119 8.21 8.02 -0.49
CA ALA A 119 7.09 8.71 -1.12
C ALA A 119 7.40 10.16 -1.50
N LEU A 120 8.44 10.80 -0.96
CA LEU A 120 8.83 12.14 -1.38
C LEU A 120 9.34 12.18 -2.83
N VAL A 121 9.77 11.05 -3.38
CA VAL A 121 10.17 10.95 -4.80
C VAL A 121 9.02 11.27 -5.74
N LEU A 122 7.76 11.05 -5.34
CA LEU A 122 6.58 11.42 -6.15
C LEU A 122 6.59 12.90 -6.56
N GLU A 123 7.07 13.78 -5.69
CA GLU A 123 7.10 15.22 -5.96
C GLU A 123 8.01 15.57 -7.14
N MET A 124 9.07 14.76 -7.32
CA MET A 124 10.08 14.91 -8.36
C MET A 124 9.66 14.25 -9.68
N LEU A 125 8.63 13.40 -9.66
CA LEU A 125 8.14 12.73 -10.86
C LEU A 125 7.32 13.67 -11.77
N PRO A 126 7.38 13.43 -13.10
CA PRO A 126 6.62 14.21 -14.07
C PRO A 126 5.11 14.15 -13.78
N ARG A 127 4.39 15.23 -14.10
CA ARG A 127 2.96 15.38 -13.78
C ARG A 127 2.12 14.32 -14.47
N GLU A 128 2.54 13.88 -15.64
CA GLU A 128 1.92 12.85 -16.47
C GLU A 128 1.82 11.53 -15.70
N LEU A 129 2.88 11.14 -14.98
CA LEU A 129 2.88 9.94 -14.13
C LEU A 129 2.02 10.10 -12.88
N ARG A 130 1.95 11.31 -12.32
CA ARG A 130 1.05 11.62 -11.20
C ARG A 130 -0.42 11.71 -11.60
N ALA A 131 -0.70 11.83 -12.90
CA ALA A 131 -2.03 11.75 -13.50
C ALA A 131 -2.37 10.33 -13.99
N ASP A 132 -1.40 9.41 -14.02
CA ASP A 132 -1.62 8.02 -14.39
C ASP A 132 -2.28 7.26 -13.22
N ARG A 133 -3.53 6.86 -13.44
CA ARG A 133 -4.37 6.15 -12.45
C ARG A 133 -3.72 4.86 -11.98
N ASP A 134 -3.21 4.03 -12.89
CA ASP A 134 -2.70 2.71 -12.55
C ASP A 134 -1.39 2.80 -11.79
N PHE A 135 -0.55 3.78 -12.13
CA PHE A 135 0.64 4.11 -11.35
C PHE A 135 0.28 4.56 -9.94
N MET A 136 -0.62 5.54 -9.81
CA MET A 136 -1.02 6.06 -8.50
C MET A 136 -1.72 5.01 -7.63
N LEU A 137 -2.53 4.12 -8.21
CA LEU A 137 -3.14 3.01 -7.48
C LEU A 137 -2.10 2.07 -6.87
N GLN A 138 -1.01 1.78 -7.57
CA GLN A 138 0.07 0.93 -7.04
C GLN A 138 0.84 1.62 -5.91
N VAL A 139 1.06 2.92 -6.05
CA VAL A 139 1.75 3.74 -5.05
C VAL A 139 0.92 3.86 -3.78
N VAL A 140 -0.37 4.19 -3.92
CA VAL A 140 -1.29 4.40 -2.80
C VAL A 140 -1.48 3.15 -1.95
N LYS A 141 -1.41 1.95 -2.55
CA LYS A 141 -1.43 0.67 -1.83
C LYS A 141 -0.30 0.51 -0.81
N GLY A 142 0.84 1.18 -1.01
CA GLY A 142 1.95 1.17 -0.06
C GLY A 142 1.98 2.38 0.88
N ASN A 143 1.38 3.50 0.47
CA ASN A 143 1.31 4.72 1.28
C ASN A 143 0.07 5.57 0.91
N GLY A 144 -0.92 5.61 1.80
CA GLY A 144 -2.14 6.40 1.61
C GLY A 144 -1.90 7.90 1.42
N PHE A 145 -0.82 8.47 2.00
CA PHE A 145 -0.47 9.90 1.85
C PHE A 145 -0.04 10.28 0.43
N ALA A 146 0.29 9.30 -0.42
CA ALA A 146 0.65 9.57 -1.80
C ALA A 146 -0.49 10.24 -2.59
N LEU A 147 -1.74 10.10 -2.13
CA LEU A 147 -2.89 10.78 -2.72
C LEU A 147 -2.71 12.31 -2.80
N LYS A 148 -1.98 12.92 -1.84
CA LYS A 148 -1.65 14.36 -1.84
C LYS A 148 -0.99 14.81 -3.15
N TYR A 149 -0.17 13.94 -3.74
CA TYR A 149 0.62 14.25 -4.93
C TYR A 149 -0.11 13.90 -6.23
N ALA A 150 -1.24 13.18 -6.15
CA ALA A 150 -2.03 12.81 -7.32
C ALA A 150 -2.60 14.05 -8.03
N ALA A 151 -2.80 13.94 -9.34
CA ALA A 151 -3.49 14.98 -10.11
C ALA A 151 -4.90 15.24 -9.54
N PRO A 152 -5.42 16.48 -9.60
CA PRO A 152 -6.74 16.82 -9.07
C PRO A 152 -7.86 15.88 -9.56
N GLU A 153 -7.78 15.45 -10.82
CA GLU A 153 -8.75 14.57 -11.46
C GLU A 153 -8.75 13.18 -10.80
N LEU A 154 -7.59 12.68 -10.42
CA LEU A 154 -7.45 11.42 -9.70
C LEU A 154 -7.91 11.52 -8.24
N ARG A 155 -7.76 12.69 -7.61
CA ARG A 155 -8.25 12.95 -6.24
C ARG A 155 -9.77 13.02 -6.14
N ALA A 156 -10.46 13.15 -7.28
CA ALA A 156 -11.91 13.00 -7.38
C ALA A 156 -12.35 11.57 -7.72
N GLN A 157 -11.42 10.64 -7.94
CA GLN A 157 -11.78 9.25 -8.25
C GLN A 157 -12.00 8.45 -6.99
N ARG A 158 -13.24 7.99 -6.81
CA ARG A 158 -13.67 7.21 -5.65
C ARG A 158 -12.77 6.01 -5.39
N GLU A 159 -12.39 5.25 -6.42
CA GLU A 159 -11.57 4.04 -6.25
C GLU A 159 -10.17 4.34 -5.70
N LEU A 160 -9.49 5.35 -6.25
CA LEU A 160 -8.15 5.74 -5.77
C LEU A 160 -8.23 6.32 -4.35
N VAL A 161 -9.20 7.18 -4.08
CA VAL A 161 -9.41 7.80 -2.77
C VAL A 161 -9.75 6.74 -1.72
N THR A 162 -10.67 5.83 -2.01
CA THR A 162 -11.03 4.74 -1.09
C THR A 162 -9.86 3.81 -0.83
N ALA A 163 -9.04 3.49 -1.84
CA ALA A 163 -7.81 2.75 -1.64
C ALA A 163 -6.84 3.50 -0.72
N ALA A 164 -6.69 4.82 -0.87
CA ALA A 164 -5.83 5.63 -0.01
C ALA A 164 -6.32 5.71 1.43
N VAL A 165 -7.62 5.94 1.60
CA VAL A 165 -8.28 6.01 2.91
C VAL A 165 -8.23 4.66 3.63
N SER A 166 -8.33 3.56 2.88
CA SER A 166 -8.19 2.21 3.45
C SER A 166 -6.78 1.92 3.96
N GLN A 167 -5.76 2.57 3.39
CA GLN A 167 -4.37 2.47 3.84
C GLN A 167 -4.07 3.41 5.02
N ASP A 168 -4.47 4.68 4.91
CA ASP A 168 -4.42 5.63 6.03
C ASP A 168 -5.66 6.55 5.95
N GLY A 169 -6.52 6.48 6.97
CA GLY A 169 -7.77 7.24 7.00
C GLY A 169 -7.57 8.77 6.88
N ARG A 170 -6.38 9.28 7.24
CA ARG A 170 -6.04 10.71 7.09
C ARG A 170 -5.87 11.12 5.64
N ALA A 171 -5.69 10.18 4.72
CA ALA A 171 -5.62 10.47 3.28
C ALA A 171 -6.90 11.13 2.75
N VAL A 172 -8.04 10.97 3.43
CA VAL A 172 -9.33 11.60 3.07
C VAL A 172 -9.22 13.13 2.98
N GLU A 173 -8.28 13.75 3.70
CA GLU A 173 -8.04 15.20 3.64
C GLU A 173 -7.64 15.68 2.24
N TYR A 174 -6.97 14.81 1.47
CA TYR A 174 -6.49 15.11 0.13
C TYR A 174 -7.48 14.74 -0.98
N ALA A 175 -8.60 14.11 -0.64
CA ALA A 175 -9.67 13.85 -1.61
C ALA A 175 -10.29 15.17 -2.11
N SER A 176 -11.03 15.09 -3.22
CA SER A 176 -11.89 16.20 -3.64
C SER A 176 -12.89 16.54 -2.53
N TYR A 177 -13.36 17.79 -2.49
CA TYR A 177 -14.33 18.26 -1.50
C TYR A 177 -15.57 17.34 -1.44
N GLU A 178 -16.09 16.97 -2.62
CA GLU A 178 -17.27 16.11 -2.78
C GLU A 178 -17.08 14.73 -2.13
N LEU A 179 -15.95 14.06 -2.41
CA LEU A 179 -15.67 12.75 -1.83
C LEU A 179 -15.32 12.82 -0.35
N ARG A 180 -14.69 13.93 0.08
CA ARG A 180 -14.40 14.14 1.50
C ARG A 180 -15.69 14.30 2.29
N GLU A 181 -16.69 15.03 1.78
CA GLU A 181 -17.99 15.12 2.43
C GLU A 181 -18.72 13.77 2.43
N GLU A 182 -18.70 13.03 1.32
CA GLU A 182 -19.33 11.71 1.26
C GLU A 182 -18.71 10.73 2.28
N LEU A 183 -17.39 10.74 2.42
CA LEU A 183 -16.66 9.84 3.32
C LEU A 183 -16.59 10.33 4.77
N SER A 184 -16.74 11.64 5.01
CA SER A 184 -16.76 12.26 6.34
C SER A 184 -18.16 12.41 6.92
N ALA A 185 -19.21 12.23 6.11
CA ALA A 185 -20.58 12.24 6.60
C ALA A 185 -20.73 11.15 7.66
N PRO A 186 -21.18 11.46 8.89
CA PRO A 186 -21.57 10.43 9.83
C PRO A 186 -22.66 9.57 9.17
N PRO A 187 -22.77 8.26 9.51
CA PRO A 187 -23.96 7.51 9.13
C PRO A 187 -25.16 8.35 9.57
N ALA A 188 -26.06 8.65 8.64
CA ALA A 188 -27.27 9.40 8.93
C ALA A 188 -27.85 8.85 10.25
N PRO A 189 -28.21 9.72 11.21
CA PRO A 189 -28.70 9.25 12.49
C PRO A 189 -29.81 8.24 12.19
N ALA A 190 -29.67 7.02 12.74
CA ALA A 190 -30.72 6.02 12.67
C ALA A 190 -32.02 6.74 13.08
N PRO A 191 -33.11 6.60 12.31
CA PRO A 191 -34.31 7.40 12.54
C PRO A 191 -34.69 7.26 14.02
N GLU A 192 -34.54 8.35 14.76
CA GLU A 192 -34.94 8.43 16.16
C GLU A 192 -36.37 7.93 16.20
N THR A 193 -36.57 6.90 17.00
CA THR A 193 -37.84 6.22 17.16
C THR A 193 -38.84 7.29 17.57
N ALA A 194 -39.67 7.73 16.62
CA ALA A 194 -40.72 8.68 16.86
C ALA A 194 -41.58 8.11 17.98
N MET A 195 -41.48 8.74 19.14
CA MET A 195 -42.33 8.51 20.29
C MET A 195 -43.78 8.68 19.81
N GLN A 196 -44.49 7.57 19.69
CA GLN A 196 -45.89 7.55 19.33
C GLN A 196 -46.67 8.28 20.43
N PRO A 197 -47.52 9.30 20.13
CA PRO A 197 -48.50 9.77 21.08
C PRO A 197 -49.60 8.71 21.20
N GLU A 198 -49.92 8.34 22.44
CA GLU A 198 -50.97 7.41 22.78
C GLU A 198 -52.32 7.82 22.18
N ALA A 199 -53.04 6.82 21.68
CA ALA A 199 -54.35 6.94 21.08
C ALA A 199 -55.38 7.54 22.06
N ALA A 200 -55.89 8.72 21.73
CA ALA A 200 -57.16 9.21 22.24
C ALA A 200 -58.22 9.07 21.14
N CYS A 201 -59.13 8.11 21.31
CA CYS A 201 -60.33 8.01 20.50
C CYS A 201 -61.20 9.27 20.66
N ARG A 202 -61.64 9.87 19.53
CA ARG A 202 -62.99 10.44 19.36
C ARG A 202 -63.26 10.86 17.91
N ASP A 203 -64.15 10.09 17.31
CA ASP A 203 -65.33 10.45 16.51
C ASP A 203 -65.27 11.57 15.45
N GLY A 204 -65.79 11.22 14.26
CA GLY A 204 -66.47 12.15 13.36
C GLY A 204 -65.73 12.64 12.10
N GLY A 205 -66.23 12.24 10.93
CA GLY A 205 -66.31 13.15 9.78
C GLY A 205 -65.50 12.79 8.53
N ARG A 206 -66.25 12.46 7.47
CA ARG A 206 -65.85 12.36 6.05
C ARG A 206 -64.90 13.46 5.57
N SER A 207 -63.89 13.10 4.76
CA SER A 207 -63.84 13.40 3.31
C SER A 207 -62.43 13.14 2.74
N GLU A 208 -62.38 12.32 1.69
CA GLU A 208 -61.46 12.36 0.55
C GLU A 208 -59.98 12.74 0.79
N LEU A 209 -59.12 11.71 0.79
CA LEU A 209 -57.69 11.84 0.51
C LEU A 209 -57.31 10.83 -0.58
N SER A 210 -57.13 11.33 -1.80
CA SER A 210 -56.28 10.71 -2.81
C SER A 210 -54.89 11.36 -2.70
N ALA A 211 -53.89 10.55 -2.38
CA ALA A 211 -52.50 10.69 -2.84
C ALA A 211 -51.60 9.77 -2.02
N GLY A 212 -50.77 9.01 -2.73
CA GLY A 212 -49.51 8.54 -2.19
C GLY A 212 -49.55 7.12 -1.68
N GLU A 213 -49.64 6.16 -2.59
CA GLU A 213 -49.07 4.83 -2.39
C GLU A 213 -47.57 4.98 -2.12
N SER A 214 -47.24 5.16 -0.84
CA SER A 214 -45.88 5.03 -0.32
C SER A 214 -45.55 3.56 -0.23
N CYS A 215 -44.38 3.24 -0.78
CA CYS A 215 -43.76 1.93 -0.92
C CYS A 215 -43.59 1.21 0.43
N ALA A 216 -44.68 0.69 0.96
CA ALA A 216 -44.72 -0.28 2.04
C ALA A 216 -45.19 -1.61 1.46
N GLN A 217 -44.24 -2.37 0.90
CA GLN A 217 -44.24 -3.84 0.82
C GLN A 217 -43.14 -4.32 -0.14
N VAL A 218 -41.91 -4.47 0.37
CA VAL A 218 -41.09 -5.64 0.03
C VAL A 218 -40.29 -6.03 1.29
N GLN A 219 -40.99 -6.51 2.33
CA GLN A 219 -40.35 -7.48 3.22
C GLN A 219 -40.22 -8.77 2.40
N ALA A 220 -39.11 -8.90 1.68
CA ALA A 220 -38.73 -10.18 1.13
C ALA A 220 -38.43 -11.10 2.31
N GLU A 221 -39.24 -12.14 2.46
CA GLU A 221 -39.09 -13.21 3.43
C GLU A 221 -37.63 -13.72 3.39
N ALA A 222 -36.81 -13.29 4.35
CA ALA A 222 -35.41 -13.69 4.40
C ALA A 222 -35.36 -15.21 4.63
N ALA A 223 -34.84 -15.94 3.65
CA ALA A 223 -34.79 -17.40 3.70
C ALA A 223 -33.90 -17.87 4.87
N ILE A 224 -34.40 -18.84 5.62
CA ILE A 224 -33.67 -19.48 6.71
C ILE A 224 -32.98 -20.74 6.17
N TRP A 225 -31.73 -20.95 6.56
CA TRP A 225 -30.90 -22.07 6.14
C TRP A 225 -30.35 -22.82 7.33
N GLU A 226 -30.31 -24.15 7.24
CA GLU A 226 -29.69 -25.04 8.21
C GLU A 226 -28.39 -25.61 7.67
N VAL A 227 -27.35 -25.64 8.52
CA VAL A 227 -26.04 -26.23 8.22
C VAL A 227 -26.12 -27.74 8.31
N VAL A 228 -26.22 -28.39 7.15
CA VAL A 228 -26.31 -29.87 7.04
C VAL A 228 -24.96 -30.52 6.68
N GLY A 229 -23.96 -29.72 6.29
CA GLY A 229 -22.64 -30.18 5.88
C GLY A 229 -21.53 -29.96 6.92
N GLY A 230 -20.37 -30.59 6.69
CA GLY A 230 -19.16 -30.35 7.48
C GLY A 230 -19.03 -31.13 8.79
N GLY A 231 -19.97 -32.03 9.14
CA GLY A 231 -19.97 -32.77 10.42
C GLY A 231 -18.66 -33.46 10.81
N ALA A 232 -18.01 -34.15 9.85
CA ALA A 232 -16.74 -34.84 10.09
C ALA A 232 -15.56 -33.89 10.45
N LEU A 233 -15.71 -32.59 10.19
CA LEU A 233 -14.72 -31.55 10.45
C LEU A 233 -15.26 -30.46 11.40
N GLY A 234 -16.35 -30.73 12.12
CA GLY A 234 -16.94 -29.79 13.09
C GLY A 234 -17.71 -28.61 12.48
N GLY A 235 -18.14 -28.69 11.22
CA GLY A 235 -18.97 -27.69 10.55
C GLY A 235 -18.37 -27.07 9.29
N ILE A 236 -19.04 -26.04 8.76
CA ILE A 236 -18.68 -25.32 7.53
C ILE A 236 -17.71 -24.19 7.86
N VAL A 237 -16.66 -24.02 7.05
CA VAL A 237 -15.74 -22.89 7.20
C VAL A 237 -16.44 -21.58 6.79
N VAL A 238 -16.50 -20.64 7.73
CA VAL A 238 -16.97 -19.28 7.47
C VAL A 238 -15.80 -18.44 7.01
N ARG A 239 -16.02 -17.59 6.01
CA ARG A 239 -15.01 -16.66 5.50
C ARG A 239 -15.46 -15.22 5.66
N LYS A 240 -14.49 -14.32 5.79
CA LYS A 240 -14.75 -12.89 6.00
C LYS A 240 -15.27 -12.19 4.74
N GLY A 241 -14.92 -12.69 3.55
CA GLY A 241 -15.30 -12.11 2.27
C GLY A 241 -16.05 -13.06 1.36
N GLU A 242 -16.66 -12.51 0.30
CA GLU A 242 -17.36 -13.26 -0.74
C GLU A 242 -16.44 -14.25 -1.45
N ASP A 243 -15.16 -13.90 -1.64
CA ASP A 243 -14.18 -14.75 -2.33
C ASP A 243 -13.93 -16.08 -1.58
N PRO A 244 -13.98 -17.26 -2.24
CA PRO A 244 -13.64 -18.54 -1.64
C PRO A 244 -12.18 -18.66 -1.14
N LEU A 245 -11.28 -17.75 -1.53
CA LEU A 245 -9.91 -17.64 -1.02
C LEU A 245 -9.75 -16.61 0.10
N SER A 246 -10.83 -15.89 0.47
CA SER A 246 -10.80 -14.92 1.56
C SER A 246 -10.50 -15.58 2.91
N GLU A 247 -9.98 -14.78 3.84
CA GLU A 247 -9.59 -15.20 5.19
C GLU A 247 -10.62 -16.15 5.82
N ALA A 248 -10.18 -17.36 6.14
CA ALA A 248 -10.98 -18.34 6.85
C ALA A 248 -11.10 -17.91 8.31
N MET A 249 -12.32 -17.78 8.78
CA MET A 249 -12.64 -17.49 10.18
C MET A 249 -12.83 -18.82 10.93
N LEU A 250 -13.82 -18.85 11.82
CA LEU A 250 -14.25 -20.03 12.55
C LEU A 250 -15.21 -20.89 11.71
N ARG A 251 -15.45 -22.10 12.20
CA ARG A 251 -16.42 -23.01 11.59
C ARG A 251 -17.79 -22.76 12.21
N LEU A 252 -18.82 -22.80 11.36
CA LEU A 252 -20.21 -22.81 11.76
C LEU A 252 -20.66 -24.26 11.91
N ALA A 253 -21.05 -24.65 13.12
CA ALA A 253 -21.32 -26.03 13.48
C ALA A 253 -22.52 -26.63 12.70
N GLN A 254 -22.50 -27.95 12.50
CA GLN A 254 -23.63 -28.67 11.91
C GLN A 254 -24.87 -28.54 12.79
N GLY A 255 -26.03 -28.25 12.19
CA GLY A 255 -27.29 -27.97 12.88
C GLY A 255 -27.51 -26.50 13.23
N ALA A 256 -26.52 -25.62 12.98
CA ALA A 256 -26.72 -24.18 13.14
C ALA A 256 -27.72 -23.66 12.09
N THR A 257 -28.56 -22.71 12.50
CA THR A 257 -29.53 -22.04 11.61
C THR A 257 -29.09 -20.61 11.34
N VAL A 258 -29.18 -20.20 10.08
CA VAL A 258 -28.72 -18.90 9.62
C VAL A 258 -29.74 -18.22 8.72
N ARG A 259 -29.79 -16.90 8.79
CA ARG A 259 -30.61 -16.05 7.92
C ARG A 259 -29.81 -15.62 6.71
N GLU A 260 -30.40 -15.75 5.53
CA GLU A 260 -29.83 -15.21 4.29
C GLU A 260 -29.90 -13.68 4.29
N LEU A 261 -28.75 -13.03 4.16
CA LEU A 261 -28.64 -11.59 3.93
C LEU A 261 -28.41 -11.28 2.45
N LYS A 262 -27.49 -12.02 1.83
CA LYS A 262 -27.12 -11.84 0.42
C LYS A 262 -26.62 -13.15 -0.16
N ARG A 263 -27.02 -13.47 -1.38
CA ARG A 263 -26.54 -14.63 -2.12
C ARG A 263 -25.86 -14.20 -3.41
N VAL A 264 -24.67 -14.73 -3.65
CA VAL A 264 -23.93 -14.56 -4.90
C VAL A 264 -23.51 -15.94 -5.40
N GLY A 265 -24.24 -16.48 -6.37
CA GLY A 265 -24.02 -17.83 -6.90
C GLY A 265 -24.17 -18.91 -5.81
N GLU A 266 -23.07 -19.61 -5.55
CA GLU A 266 -22.92 -20.68 -4.54
C GLU A 266 -22.47 -20.14 -3.18
N ARG A 267 -22.35 -18.82 -3.01
CA ARG A 267 -21.89 -18.17 -1.78
C ARG A 267 -23.05 -17.46 -1.10
N LEU A 268 -23.19 -17.68 0.20
CA LEU A 268 -24.22 -17.11 1.04
C LEU A 268 -23.58 -16.26 2.13
N GLN A 269 -23.90 -14.97 2.13
CA GLN A 269 -23.71 -14.11 3.27
C GLN A 269 -24.86 -14.35 4.25
N PHE A 270 -24.50 -14.70 5.47
CA PHE A 270 -25.46 -15.09 6.48
C PHE A 270 -25.26 -14.34 7.78
N GLU A 271 -26.32 -14.34 8.58
CA GLU A 271 -26.30 -13.98 9.99
C GLU A 271 -26.83 -15.16 10.80
N LYS A 272 -26.12 -15.56 11.85
CA LYS A 272 -26.45 -16.72 12.67
C LYS A 272 -27.68 -16.40 13.50
N LEU A 273 -28.65 -17.32 13.47
CA LEU A 273 -29.84 -17.25 14.33
C LEU A 273 -29.67 -18.17 15.55
N SER A 274 -29.08 -19.35 15.36
CA SER A 274 -28.84 -20.30 16.45
C SER A 274 -27.69 -21.26 16.12
N GLY A 275 -27.05 -21.82 17.16
CA GLY A 275 -25.94 -22.76 17.05
C GLY A 275 -24.56 -22.17 17.38
N GLU A 276 -23.53 -23.02 17.27
CA GLU A 276 -22.14 -22.65 17.55
C GLU A 276 -21.42 -22.16 16.28
N GLY A 277 -20.61 -21.11 16.44
CA GLY A 277 -19.87 -20.48 15.34
C GLY A 277 -20.05 -18.97 15.30
N PRO A 278 -19.46 -18.30 14.29
CA PRO A 278 -19.46 -16.84 14.18
C PRO A 278 -20.85 -16.29 13.85
N GLU A 279 -21.14 -15.07 14.34
CA GLU A 279 -22.45 -14.40 14.21
C GLU A 279 -22.79 -13.99 12.77
N ALA A 280 -21.78 -13.74 11.93
CA ALA A 280 -21.98 -13.43 10.51
C ALA A 280 -20.77 -13.84 9.68
N GLY A 281 -20.98 -14.00 8.37
CA GLY A 281 -19.91 -14.19 7.41
C GLY A 281 -20.39 -14.82 6.13
N TRP A 282 -19.44 -15.35 5.35
CA TRP A 282 -19.71 -15.99 4.06
C TRP A 282 -19.43 -17.48 4.09
N VAL A 283 -20.42 -18.27 3.70
CA VAL A 283 -20.33 -19.73 3.57
C VAL A 283 -20.68 -20.17 2.15
N SER A 284 -20.24 -21.36 1.80
CA SER A 284 -20.61 -21.98 0.53
C SER A 284 -21.86 -22.84 0.71
N ILE A 285 -22.84 -22.67 -0.17
CA ILE A 285 -24.11 -23.42 -0.17
C ILE A 285 -23.84 -24.88 -0.55
N ALA A 286 -22.93 -25.12 -1.50
CA ALA A 286 -22.41 -26.44 -1.84
C ALA A 286 -20.89 -26.39 -2.08
N VAL A 287 -20.24 -27.54 -1.86
CA VAL A 287 -18.80 -27.74 -2.15
C VAL A 287 -18.65 -29.08 -2.84
N ASN A 288 -18.03 -29.12 -4.03
CA ASN A 288 -17.86 -30.32 -4.86
C ASN A 288 -19.17 -31.10 -5.09
N GLY A 289 -20.28 -30.38 -5.31
CA GLY A 289 -21.61 -30.98 -5.55
C GLY A 289 -22.32 -31.50 -4.29
N LYS A 290 -21.73 -31.38 -3.10
CA LYS A 290 -22.38 -31.73 -1.83
C LYS A 290 -22.98 -30.48 -1.19
N ALA A 291 -24.29 -30.51 -0.92
CA ALA A 291 -24.98 -29.44 -0.22
C ALA A 291 -24.45 -29.31 1.22
N MET A 292 -24.04 -28.10 1.59
CA MET A 292 -23.58 -27.74 2.92
C MET A 292 -24.68 -27.03 3.71
N LEU A 293 -25.53 -26.28 3.02
CA LEU A 293 -26.71 -25.64 3.56
C LEU A 293 -27.97 -26.19 2.93
N LYS A 294 -29.02 -26.35 3.73
CA LYS A 294 -30.36 -26.71 3.28
C LYS A 294 -31.33 -25.63 3.73
N ARG A 295 -32.20 -25.18 2.83
CA ARG A 295 -33.25 -24.22 3.19
C ARG A 295 -34.24 -24.89 4.14
N ALA A 296 -34.52 -24.23 5.26
CA ALA A 296 -35.49 -24.69 6.27
C ALA A 296 -36.93 -24.43 5.81
#